data_AF-A0A7V4Q4G2-F1
#
_entry.id   AF-A0A7V4Q4G2-F1
#
_cell.length_a   1.000
_cell.length_b   1.000
_cell.length_c   1.000
_cell.angle_alpha   90.00
_cell.angle_beta   90.00
_cell.angle_gamma   90.00
#
_symmetry.space_group_name_H-M   'P 1'
#
loop_
_entity.id
_entity.type
_entity.pdbx_description
1 polymer ?
#
loop_
_entity_poly.entity_id
_entity_poly.type
_entity_poly.pdbx_seq_one_letter_code
_entity_poly.pdbx_strand_id
1 'polypeptide(L)'
;MPVRPLRSITVRYAALAVGIPFLLMLLLWACWLLPQVKRDLDNNQRQLAVAVASEVESYLENARAIICSLASFYDESHTPAEMLRTQRLLDKNVEALKRLNTCYLVDRSGRVVAVSIAGAPVNQHDLLGVDLSNNPLYTATVKERREQWSNSYLSL
;
A
#
# COMPACT_ATOMS: atom_id res chain seq x y z
N MET A 1 -3.99 59.67 56.39
CA MET A 1 -3.15 58.54 56.87
C MET A 1 -3.14 57.44 55.80
N PRO A 2 -2.00 57.17 55.14
CA PRO A 2 -1.92 56.34 53.96
C PRO A 2 -1.73 54.86 54.36
N VAL A 3 -2.81 54.12 54.61
CA VAL A 3 -2.78 52.67 54.93
C VAL A 3 -2.88 51.76 53.69
N ARG A 4 -2.72 52.33 52.49
CA ARG A 4 -2.80 51.60 51.21
C ARG A 4 -1.57 50.76 50.79
N PRO A 5 -0.31 51.03 51.20
CA PRO A 5 0.84 50.33 50.62
C PRO A 5 1.08 48.92 51.21
N LEU A 6 0.65 48.64 52.45
CA LEU A 6 0.90 47.33 53.07
C LEU A 6 -0.01 46.22 52.51
N ARG A 7 -1.29 46.54 52.27
CA ARG A 7 -2.29 45.57 51.80
C ARG A 7 -1.97 45.05 50.39
N SER A 8 -1.48 45.92 49.51
CA SER A 8 -1.10 45.55 48.14
C SER A 8 0.16 44.68 48.10
N ILE A 9 1.10 44.89 49.03
CA ILE A 9 2.31 44.08 49.16
C ILE A 9 1.96 42.68 49.67
N THR A 10 1.14 42.56 50.72
CA THR A 10 0.71 41.25 51.24
C THR A 10 -0.11 40.45 50.23
N VAL A 11 -0.99 41.11 49.46
CA VAL A 11 -1.77 40.44 48.41
C VAL A 11 -0.87 39.96 47.26
N ARG A 12 0.15 40.74 46.89
CA ARG A 12 1.15 40.32 45.88
C ARG A 12 1.94 39.10 46.35
N TYR A 13 2.40 39.06 47.60
CA TYR A 13 3.10 37.90 48.15
C TYR A 13 2.21 36.67 48.26
N ALA A 14 0.96 36.82 48.71
CA ALA A 14 0.00 35.72 48.75
C ALA A 14 -0.34 35.19 47.34
N ALA A 15 -0.52 36.09 46.37
CA ALA A 15 -0.76 35.72 44.97
C ALA A 15 0.47 35.01 44.35
N LEU A 16 1.69 35.45 44.67
CA LEU A 16 2.92 34.76 44.25
C LEU A 16 3.04 33.38 44.92
N ALA A 17 2.79 33.28 46.22
CA ALA A 17 2.88 32.03 46.97
C ALA A 17 1.89 30.97 46.47
N VAL A 18 0.71 31.38 45.98
CA VAL A 18 -0.29 30.48 45.39
C VAL A 18 -0.06 30.26 43.88
N GLY A 19 0.38 31.29 43.16
CA GLY A 19 0.59 31.24 41.72
C GLY A 19 1.81 30.42 41.30
N ILE A 20 2.90 30.49 42.06
CA ILE A 20 4.14 29.74 41.78
C ILE A 20 3.91 28.22 41.77
N PRO A 21 3.30 27.58 42.79
CA PRO A 21 3.08 26.13 42.76
C PRO A 21 2.15 25.71 41.63
N PHE A 22 1.15 26.53 41.29
CA PHE A 22 0.26 26.26 40.17
C PHE A 22 0.98 26.34 38.81
N LEU A 23 1.85 27.34 38.64
CA LEU A 23 2.66 27.53 37.45
C LEU A 23 3.71 26.42 37.31
N LEU A 24 4.33 26.02 38.42
CA LEU A 24 5.23 24.86 38.46
C LEU A 24 4.50 23.57 38.08
N MET A 25 3.29 23.36 38.58
CA MET A 25 2.47 22.19 38.24
C MET A 25 2.12 22.18 36.75
N LEU A 26 1.70 23.32 36.19
CA LEU A 26 1.45 23.49 34.76
C LEU A 26 2.70 23.22 33.91
N LEU A 27 3.85 23.71 34.36
CA LEU A 27 5.13 23.55 33.65
C LEU A 27 5.61 22.09 33.70
N LEU A 28 5.46 21.41 34.85
CA LEU A 28 5.71 19.97 34.98
C LEU A 28 4.81 19.18 34.03
N TRP A 29 3.52 19.50 34.00
CA TRP A 29 2.57 18.84 33.11
C TRP A 29 2.91 19.04 31.64
N ALA A 30 3.24 20.28 31.25
CA ALA A 30 3.67 20.58 29.89
C ALA A 30 5.01 19.92 29.52
N CYS A 31 5.95 19.86 30.45
CA CYS A 31 7.29 19.31 30.19
C CYS A 31 7.32 17.77 30.21
N TRP A 32 6.35 17.11 30.86
CA TRP A 32 6.32 15.64 30.96
C TRP A 32 5.19 14.99 30.17
N LEU A 33 3.96 15.49 30.32
CA LEU A 33 2.79 14.87 29.70
C LEU A 33 2.76 15.08 28.18
N LEU A 34 3.02 16.32 27.70
CA LEU A 34 3.05 16.60 26.26
C LEU A 34 4.09 15.75 25.50
N PRO A 35 5.36 15.65 25.94
CA PRO A 35 6.32 14.81 25.23
C PRO A 35 6.05 13.32 25.38
N GLN A 36 5.34 12.87 26.42
CA GLN A 36 4.91 11.47 26.53
C GLN A 36 3.82 11.18 25.50
N VAL A 37 2.78 12.01 25.43
CA VAL A 37 1.69 11.87 24.45
C VAL A 37 2.22 11.92 23.01
N LYS A 38 3.17 12.81 22.71
CA LYS A 38 3.81 12.86 21.38
C LYS A 38 4.55 11.58 21.05
N ARG A 39 5.35 11.05 22.00
CA ARG A 39 6.07 9.79 21.81
C ARG A 39 5.12 8.61 21.57
N ASP A 40 4.01 8.55 22.30
CA ASP A 40 3.01 7.50 22.13
C ASP A 40 2.31 7.62 20.76
N LEU A 41 2.03 8.84 20.30
CA LEU A 41 1.45 9.08 18.98
C LEU A 41 2.41 8.67 17.86
N ASP A 42 3.69 9.05 17.96
CA ASP A 42 4.71 8.70 16.98
C ASP A 42 4.92 7.17 16.92
N ASN A 43 4.91 6.50 18.08
CA ASN A 43 5.02 5.05 18.17
C ASN A 43 3.82 4.36 17.53
N ASN A 44 2.60 4.83 17.81
CA ASN A 44 1.39 4.27 17.21
C ASN A 44 1.37 4.48 15.69
N GLN A 45 1.74 5.67 15.21
CA GLN A 45 1.83 5.95 13.77
C GLN A 45 2.87 5.05 13.09
N ARG A 46 4.02 4.82 13.73
CA ARG A 46 5.03 3.87 13.23
C ARG A 46 4.51 2.44 13.19
N GLN A 47 3.83 1.99 14.24
CA GLN A 47 3.23 0.66 14.28
C GLN A 47 2.18 0.47 13.18
N LEU A 48 1.32 1.47 12.97
CA LEU A 48 0.34 1.46 11.89
C LEU A 48 1.02 1.44 10.51
N ALA A 49 2.05 2.27 10.31
CA ALA A 49 2.80 2.29 9.05
C ALA A 49 3.46 0.93 8.77
N VAL A 50 4.04 0.28 9.78
CA VAL A 50 4.62 -1.06 9.66
C VAL A 50 3.54 -2.10 9.38
N ALA A 51 2.40 -2.04 10.07
CA ALA A 51 1.31 -2.99 9.85
C ALA A 51 0.76 -2.88 8.42
N VAL A 52 0.50 -1.66 7.94
CA VAL A 52 0.04 -1.41 6.57
C VAL A 52 1.09 -1.86 5.55
N ALA A 53 2.36 -1.54 5.76
CA ALA A 53 3.43 -1.99 4.87
C ALA A 53 3.53 -3.52 4.82
N SER A 54 3.41 -4.19 5.96
CA SER A 54 3.41 -5.66 6.03
C SER A 54 2.19 -6.27 5.33
N GLU A 55 1.02 -5.64 5.43
CA GLU A 55 -0.19 -6.11 4.77
C GLU A 55 -0.09 -5.96 3.25
N VAL A 56 0.43 -4.81 2.78
CA VAL A 56 0.69 -4.57 1.34
C VAL A 56 1.74 -5.53 0.80
N GLU A 57 2.84 -5.75 1.53
CA GLU A 57 3.88 -6.69 1.12
C GLU A 57 3.32 -8.10 1.01
N SER A 58 2.59 -8.57 2.03
CA SER A 58 1.94 -9.89 2.00
C SER A 58 0.95 -10.01 0.85
N TYR A 59 0.21 -8.95 0.55
CA TYR A 59 -0.69 -8.92 -0.60
C TYR A 59 0.06 -9.10 -1.92
N LEU A 60 1.15 -8.36 -2.13
CA LEU A 60 1.97 -8.43 -3.34
C LEU A 60 2.71 -9.77 -3.46
N GLU A 61 3.28 -10.28 -2.38
CA GLU A 61 3.96 -11.58 -2.36
C GLU A 61 3.03 -12.73 -2.73
N ASN A 62 1.80 -12.72 -2.19
CA ASN A 62 0.78 -13.72 -2.54
C ASN A 62 0.43 -13.64 -4.02
N ALA A 63 0.18 -12.44 -4.56
CA ALA A 63 -0.11 -12.24 -5.97
C ALA A 63 1.06 -12.73 -6.85
N ARG A 64 2.31 -12.42 -6.47
CA ARG A 64 3.52 -12.87 -7.16
C ARG A 64 3.61 -14.39 -7.19
N ALA A 65 3.47 -15.05 -6.04
CA ALA A 65 3.58 -16.50 -5.93
C ALA A 65 2.59 -17.21 -6.87
N ILE A 66 1.37 -16.69 -6.96
CA ILE A 66 0.33 -17.25 -7.82
C ILE A 66 0.67 -17.06 -9.29
N ILE A 67 1.04 -15.84 -9.70
CA ILE A 67 1.42 -15.56 -11.11
C ILE A 67 2.65 -16.38 -11.52
N CYS A 68 3.66 -16.51 -10.67
CA CYS A 68 4.83 -17.34 -10.93
C CYS A 68 4.46 -18.83 -11.06
N SER A 69 3.53 -19.31 -10.21
CA SER A 69 3.01 -20.68 -10.34
C SER A 69 2.28 -20.88 -11.66
N LEU A 70 1.42 -19.94 -12.07
CA LEU A 70 0.75 -19.96 -13.37
C LEU A 70 1.76 -19.98 -14.54
N ALA A 71 2.79 -19.14 -14.48
CA ALA A 71 3.84 -19.08 -15.49
C ALA A 71 4.62 -20.40 -15.60
N SER A 72 4.78 -21.14 -14.50
CA SER A 72 5.47 -22.44 -14.52
C SER A 72 4.69 -23.55 -15.24
N PHE A 73 3.36 -23.40 -15.39
CA PHE A 73 2.51 -24.34 -16.14
C PHE A 73 2.39 -23.98 -17.63
N TYR A 74 2.93 -22.83 -18.04
CA TYR A 74 2.93 -22.44 -19.44
C TYR A 74 3.97 -23.25 -20.21
N ASP A 75 3.49 -24.02 -21.19
CA ASP A 75 4.34 -24.65 -22.19
C ASP A 75 4.28 -23.80 -23.47
N GLU A 76 5.45 -23.57 -24.08
CA GLU A 76 5.58 -22.81 -25.32
C GLU A 76 5.19 -23.64 -26.55
N SER A 77 4.82 -24.90 -26.36
CA SER A 77 4.18 -25.66 -27.42
C SER A 77 2.81 -25.03 -27.72
N HIS A 78 2.71 -24.33 -28.85
CA HIS A 78 1.53 -23.58 -29.27
C HIS A 78 0.43 -24.50 -29.83
N THR A 79 0.24 -25.69 -29.24
CA THR A 79 -0.85 -26.54 -29.74
C THR A 79 -2.20 -25.93 -29.33
N PRO A 80 -3.24 -26.02 -30.18
CA PRO A 80 -4.56 -25.50 -29.84
C PRO A 80 -5.13 -26.08 -28.54
N ALA A 81 -4.78 -27.33 -28.21
CA ALA A 81 -5.20 -27.99 -26.98
C ALA A 81 -4.50 -27.40 -25.74
N GLU A 82 -3.21 -27.07 -25.84
CA GLU A 82 -2.45 -26.43 -24.76
C GLU A 82 -2.89 -24.99 -24.55
N MET A 83 -3.12 -24.22 -25.62
CA MET A 83 -3.65 -22.85 -25.50
C MET A 83 -5.01 -22.85 -24.80
N LEU A 84 -5.91 -23.78 -25.14
CA LEU A 84 -7.21 -23.91 -24.48
C LEU A 84 -7.07 -24.32 -23.00
N ARG A 85 -6.09 -25.16 -22.67
CA ARG A 85 -5.79 -25.55 -21.29
C ARG A 85 -5.26 -24.36 -20.48
N THR A 86 -4.33 -23.61 -21.05
CA THR A 86 -3.74 -22.40 -20.45
C THR A 86 -4.80 -21.34 -20.20
N GLN A 87 -5.68 -21.09 -21.17
CA GLN A 87 -6.82 -20.17 -21.01
C GLN A 87 -7.72 -20.58 -19.84
N ARG A 88 -8.12 -21.86 -19.76
CA ARG A 88 -8.94 -22.36 -18.64
C ARG A 88 -8.24 -22.25 -17.28
N LEU A 89 -6.92 -22.44 -17.24
CA LEU A 89 -6.13 -22.25 -16.01
C LEU A 89 -6.12 -20.78 -15.61
N LEU A 90 -5.94 -19.87 -16.57
CA LEU A 90 -6.02 -18.44 -16.35
C LEU A 90 -7.40 -18.04 -15.79
N ASP A 91 -8.49 -18.49 -16.42
CA ASP A 91 -9.86 -18.19 -16.01
C ASP A 91 -10.16 -18.68 -14.59
N LYS A 92 -9.82 -19.94 -14.28
CA LYS A 92 -10.01 -20.49 -12.93
C LYS A 92 -9.24 -19.70 -11.88
N ASN A 93 -8.02 -19.27 -12.18
CA ASN A 93 -7.20 -18.55 -11.22
C ASN A 93 -7.70 -17.11 -11.05
N VAL A 94 -8.03 -16.40 -12.12
CA VAL A 94 -8.58 -15.04 -12.04
C VAL A 94 -9.89 -15.04 -11.24
N GLU A 95 -10.78 -16.01 -11.49
CA GLU A 95 -12.02 -16.17 -10.74
C GLU A 95 -11.78 -16.55 -9.26
N ALA A 96 -10.87 -17.48 -9.00
CA ALA A 96 -10.53 -17.91 -7.63
C ALA A 96 -9.86 -16.79 -6.82
N LEU A 97 -9.07 -15.95 -7.49
CA LEU A 97 -8.30 -14.91 -6.82
C LEU A 97 -9.17 -13.75 -6.38
N LYS A 98 -10.32 -13.49 -7.03
CA LYS A 98 -11.26 -12.35 -6.80
C LYS A 98 -10.62 -10.95 -6.65
N ARG A 99 -9.29 -10.87 -6.78
CA ARG A 99 -8.39 -9.74 -6.50
C ARG A 99 -7.59 -9.35 -7.73
N LEU A 100 -7.54 -10.22 -8.74
CA LEU A 100 -7.02 -9.90 -10.06
C LEU A 100 -8.19 -9.51 -10.95
N ASN A 101 -8.11 -8.32 -11.54
CA ASN A 101 -9.11 -7.86 -12.49
C ASN A 101 -8.85 -8.45 -13.87
N THR A 102 -7.60 -8.49 -14.30
CA THR A 102 -7.21 -9.00 -15.62
C THR A 102 -5.87 -9.69 -15.56
N CYS A 103 -5.73 -10.81 -16.27
CA CYS A 103 -4.47 -11.50 -16.51
C CYS A 103 -4.25 -11.64 -18.02
N TYR A 104 -3.08 -11.19 -18.49
CA TYR A 104 -2.67 -11.31 -19.89
C TYR A 104 -1.49 -12.27 -19.99
N LEU A 105 -1.55 -13.15 -20.97
CA LEU A 105 -0.41 -13.93 -21.42
C LEU A 105 0.11 -13.35 -22.72
N VAL A 106 1.41 -13.07 -22.77
CA VAL A 106 2.06 -12.39 -23.87
C VAL A 106 3.14 -13.29 -24.46
N ASP A 107 3.19 -13.40 -25.78
CA ASP A 107 4.24 -14.15 -26.48
C ASP A 107 5.58 -13.40 -26.51
N ARG A 108 6.62 -14.04 -27.05
CA ARG A 108 7.96 -13.44 -27.21
C ARG A 108 7.98 -12.22 -28.14
N SER A 109 6.95 -12.03 -28.97
CA SER A 109 6.81 -10.87 -29.85
C SER A 109 6.11 -9.70 -29.18
N GLY A 110 5.65 -9.86 -27.94
CA GLY A 110 4.92 -8.83 -27.20
C GLY A 110 3.42 -8.85 -27.49
N ARG A 111 2.88 -9.85 -28.18
CA ARG A 111 1.44 -9.95 -28.48
C ARG A 111 0.68 -10.77 -27.45
N VAL A 112 -0.52 -10.32 -27.10
CA VAL A 112 -1.42 -11.04 -26.20
C VAL A 112 -1.95 -12.31 -26.90
N VAL A 113 -1.69 -13.48 -26.29
CA VAL A 113 -2.13 -14.79 -26.80
C VAL A 113 -3.26 -15.41 -25.97
N ALA A 114 -3.41 -14.99 -24.72
CA ALA A 114 -4.51 -15.38 -23.85
C ALA A 114 -4.83 -14.24 -22.88
N VAL A 115 -6.10 -14.10 -22.52
CA VAL A 115 -6.57 -13.05 -21.61
C VAL A 115 -7.70 -13.56 -20.76
N SER A 116 -7.65 -13.28 -19.47
CA SER A 116 -8.74 -13.58 -18.55
C SER A 116 -9.10 -12.33 -17.77
N ILE A 117 -10.40 -12.03 -17.66
CA ILE A 117 -10.91 -10.82 -17.03
C ILE A 117 -11.99 -11.21 -16.01
N ALA A 118 -11.83 -10.77 -14.77
CA ALA A 118 -12.82 -10.96 -13.72
C ALA A 118 -14.03 -10.05 -13.95
N GLY A 119 -15.23 -10.65 -14.04
CA GLY A 119 -16.50 -9.92 -14.03
C GLY A 119 -16.80 -9.04 -15.24
N ALA A 120 -16.11 -9.23 -16.38
CA ALA A 120 -16.11 -8.23 -17.45
C ALA A 120 -17.34 -8.24 -18.41
N PRO A 121 -17.76 -7.04 -18.85
CA PRO A 121 -18.62 -6.80 -20.03
C PRO A 121 -17.84 -6.58 -21.35
N VAL A 122 -16.50 -6.66 -21.33
CA VAL A 122 -15.61 -6.51 -22.50
C VAL A 122 -15.31 -7.87 -23.11
N ASN A 123 -15.37 -7.98 -24.43
CA ASN A 123 -15.13 -9.23 -25.14
C ASN A 123 -13.63 -9.57 -25.08
N GLN A 124 -13.27 -10.71 -24.48
CA GLN A 124 -11.89 -11.20 -24.40
C GLN A 124 -11.21 -11.25 -25.78
N HIS A 125 -11.98 -11.54 -26.83
CA HIS A 125 -11.50 -11.58 -28.21
C HIS A 125 -10.95 -10.25 -28.71
N ASP A 126 -11.43 -9.11 -28.20
CA ASP A 126 -10.98 -7.78 -28.63
C ASP A 126 -9.57 -7.44 -28.11
N LEU A 127 -9.12 -8.18 -27.08
CA LEU A 127 -7.81 -7.99 -26.46
C LEU A 127 -6.76 -9.00 -26.97
N LEU A 128 -7.19 -10.03 -27.70
CA LEU A 128 -6.26 -10.98 -28.33
C LEU A 128 -5.52 -10.30 -29.48
N GLY A 129 -4.21 -10.52 -29.55
CA GLY A 129 -3.35 -9.94 -30.58
C GLY A 129 -2.95 -8.47 -30.34
N VAL A 130 -3.42 -7.84 -29.25
CA VAL A 130 -2.93 -6.52 -28.84
C VAL A 130 -1.42 -6.56 -28.63
N ASP A 131 -0.74 -5.59 -29.22
CA ASP A 131 0.71 -5.46 -29.12
C ASP A 131 1.10 -4.68 -27.86
N LEU A 132 1.73 -5.37 -26.92
CA LEU A 132 2.29 -4.86 -25.68
C LEU A 132 3.83 -4.80 -25.72
N SER A 133 4.46 -5.00 -26.88
CA SER A 133 5.93 -4.97 -27.03
C SER A 133 6.56 -3.66 -26.56
N ASN A 134 5.83 -2.55 -26.73
CA ASN A 134 6.24 -1.21 -26.32
C ASN A 134 5.81 -0.87 -24.88
N ASN A 135 5.16 -1.79 -24.16
CA ASN A 135 4.77 -1.57 -22.78
C ASN A 135 6.02 -1.63 -21.88
N PRO A 136 6.28 -0.61 -21.04
CA PRO A 136 7.45 -0.57 -20.15
C PRO A 136 7.61 -1.82 -19.27
N LEU A 137 6.49 -2.43 -18.84
CA LEU A 137 6.50 -3.64 -18.03
C LEU A 137 7.01 -4.85 -18.82
N TYR A 138 6.57 -5.00 -20.08
CA TYR A 138 7.05 -6.07 -20.96
C TYR A 138 8.54 -5.89 -21.24
N THR A 139 8.97 -4.69 -21.65
CA THR A 139 10.38 -4.41 -21.95
C THR A 139 11.29 -4.63 -20.74
N ALA A 140 10.87 -4.19 -19.55
CA ALA A 140 11.63 -4.41 -18.30
C ALA A 140 11.73 -5.89 -17.94
N THR A 141 10.64 -6.65 -18.07
CA THR A 141 10.61 -8.08 -17.76
C THR A 141 11.49 -8.88 -18.73
N VAL A 142 11.44 -8.57 -20.03
CA VAL A 142 12.29 -9.22 -21.04
C VAL A 142 13.77 -8.92 -20.81
N LYS A 143 14.11 -7.68 -20.43
CA LYS A 143 15.49 -7.25 -20.17
C LYS A 143 16.07 -7.91 -18.92
N GLU A 144 15.36 -7.86 -17.80
CA GLU A 144 15.85 -8.32 -16.50
C GLU A 144 15.64 -9.82 -16.28
N ARG A 145 14.77 -10.47 -17.08
CA ARG A 145 14.37 -11.89 -16.96
C ARG A 145 13.93 -12.27 -15.56
N ARG A 146 13.26 -11.34 -14.89
CA ARG A 146 12.71 -11.50 -13.54
C ARG A 146 11.35 -10.84 -13.50
N GLU A 147 10.54 -11.27 -12.54
CA GLU A 147 9.28 -10.61 -12.22
C GLU A 147 9.52 -9.13 -11.89
N GLN A 148 8.64 -8.28 -12.41
CA GLN A 148 8.69 -6.83 -12.24
C GLN A 148 7.30 -6.32 -11.90
N TRP A 149 7.23 -5.33 -11.03
CA TRP A 149 6.01 -4.57 -10.79
C TRP A 149 6.07 -3.29 -11.63
N SER A 150 4.97 -2.95 -12.30
CA SER A 150 4.86 -1.65 -12.97
C SER A 150 4.43 -0.58 -11.98
N ASN A 151 5.00 0.62 -12.07
CA ASN A 151 4.47 1.82 -11.40
C ASN A 151 3.28 2.43 -12.16
N SER A 152 2.60 1.65 -13.01
CA SER A 152 1.48 2.13 -13.82
C SER A 152 0.19 2.00 -13.03
N TYR A 153 -0.44 3.14 -12.77
CA TYR A 153 -1.76 3.23 -12.19
C TYR A 153 -2.62 4.00 -13.18
N LEU A 154 -3.67 3.37 -13.71
CA LEU A 154 -4.77 4.12 -14.31
C LEU A 154 -5.61 4.62 -13.13
N SER A 155 -5.48 5.90 -12.82
CA SER A 155 -6.44 6.59 -11.96
C SER A 155 -7.79 6.57 -12.68
N LEU A 156 -8.70 5.73 -12.19
CA LEU A 156 -10.12 5.78 -12.52
C LEU A 156 -10.80 6.91 -11.74
#